data_AF-A0A2D5SBU0-F1
#
_entry.id   AF-A0A2D5SBU0-F1
#
_cell.length_a   1.000
_cell.length_b   1.000
_cell.length_c   1.000
_cell.angle_alpha   90.00
_cell.angle_beta   90.00
_cell.angle_gamma   90.00
#
_symmetry.space_group_name_H-M   'P 1'
#
loop_
_entity.id
_entity.type
_entity.pdbx_description
1 polymer ?
#
loop_
_entity_poly.entity_id
_entity_poly.type
_entity_poly.pdbx_seq_one_letter_code
_entity_poly.pdbx_strand_id
1 'polypeptide(L)'
;MTRFAKCRRNGVVLIVVLVLVLLMSVAAFGFLLSMQTENVAAGASGDHLTAQQSAFSAIELLSAVLEMPRVQRRELGGVTNNPDLFNGVPLDDTVAAADEDVPRFIVAAPDSAPQQDVSVRFGAVDESAKLHLGKLVEWDELQPESGRQALLRLPGMTPDVADAILDWVDTDSQPRFEGAEFDTYAGHRIPVKPRNGRPVDMEELLLVRGVDEARLFGVTTDLANEPDLLTEEGPYAWRDYLTVYSGERNESRDGLPRVFLNHPQLDSLHQQLVERMPISWANFIVLYRQYGLGGSSDQATTPDQVTLDFTLPAAHRMESPLDLIDVTVSVPWNGKTVSVASPFSSEPPMMQSQLPEFLDQVTVTSDTRFEGRVNINLAPREVLLAVPGIDESLAERVLAARSMAGENNAGRDHPVWLLTEDLVDLATMRKLLPNVNAGGDVFYGEFLGSTGQHAPVYRCEAVIDATVQTARQVFFRELMNGKQLQPYEISFSP
;
A
#
# COMPACT_ATOMS: atom_id res chain seq x y z
N MET A 1 45.50 -103.36 -8.77
CA MET A 1 44.85 -102.36 -9.64
C MET A 1 43.78 -101.63 -8.83
N THR A 2 44.11 -100.44 -8.33
CA THR A 2 43.25 -99.58 -7.52
C THR A 2 42.26 -98.84 -8.42
N ARG A 3 40.94 -99.10 -8.26
CA ARG A 3 39.87 -98.29 -8.84
C ARG A 3 39.39 -97.27 -7.81
N PHE A 4 39.56 -95.99 -8.09
CA PHE A 4 39.06 -94.90 -7.26
C PHE A 4 37.52 -94.86 -7.27
N ALA A 5 36.92 -94.82 -6.09
CA ALA A 5 35.48 -94.62 -5.91
C ALA A 5 35.11 -93.16 -6.20
N LYS A 6 34.15 -92.94 -7.11
CA LYS A 6 33.66 -91.61 -7.51
C LYS A 6 32.67 -91.11 -6.45
N CYS A 7 33.13 -90.23 -5.57
CA CYS A 7 32.28 -89.57 -4.57
C CYS A 7 31.28 -88.63 -5.28
N ARG A 8 29.96 -88.87 -5.12
CA ARG A 8 28.91 -87.95 -5.61
C ARG A 8 28.95 -86.68 -4.76
N ARG A 9 29.43 -85.57 -5.33
CA ARG A 9 29.31 -84.23 -4.74
C ARG A 9 27.87 -83.75 -4.92
N ASN A 10 27.18 -83.43 -3.83
CA ASN A 10 25.84 -82.84 -3.86
C ASN A 10 25.92 -81.44 -4.50
N GLY A 11 25.14 -81.21 -5.56
CA GLY A 11 25.15 -79.97 -6.35
C GLY A 11 24.45 -78.79 -5.67
N VAL A 12 24.97 -78.32 -4.54
CA VAL A 12 24.39 -77.19 -3.76
C VAL A 12 24.94 -75.83 -4.20
N VAL A 13 26.13 -75.79 -4.79
CA VAL A 13 26.85 -74.55 -5.16
C VAL A 13 26.05 -73.68 -6.14
N LEU A 14 25.41 -74.28 -7.14
CA LEU A 14 24.64 -73.52 -8.15
C LEU A 14 23.41 -72.83 -7.54
N ILE A 15 22.74 -73.47 -6.59
CA ILE A 15 21.57 -72.92 -5.91
C ILE A 15 22.00 -71.74 -5.03
N VAL A 16 23.11 -71.88 -4.29
CA VAL A 16 23.67 -70.80 -3.47
C VAL A 16 24.06 -69.60 -4.34
N VAL A 17 24.73 -69.83 -5.47
CA VAL A 17 25.10 -68.76 -6.40
C VAL A 17 23.87 -68.08 -6.99
N LEU A 18 22.84 -68.83 -7.37
CA LEU A 18 21.61 -68.26 -7.93
C LEU A 18 20.86 -67.40 -6.90
N VAL A 19 20.76 -67.84 -5.66
CA VAL A 19 20.17 -67.04 -4.57
C VAL A 19 21.00 -65.79 -4.29
N LEU A 20 22.33 -65.89 -4.30
CA LEU A 20 23.21 -64.75 -4.06
C LEU A 20 23.11 -63.71 -5.20
N VAL A 21 23.07 -64.17 -6.45
CA VAL A 21 22.81 -63.30 -7.62
C VAL A 21 21.43 -62.65 -7.51
N LEU A 22 20.39 -63.39 -7.16
CA LEU A 22 19.04 -62.85 -6.97
C LEU A 22 19.01 -61.74 -5.91
N LEU A 23 19.61 -61.99 -4.74
CA LEU A 23 19.69 -61.01 -3.65
C LEU A 23 20.49 -59.77 -4.06
N MET A 24 21.61 -59.94 -4.76
CA MET A 24 22.39 -58.82 -5.32
C MET A 24 21.58 -58.02 -6.35
N SER A 25 20.81 -58.68 -7.21
CA SER A 25 19.96 -58.00 -8.20
C SER A 25 18.85 -57.19 -7.54
N VAL A 26 18.20 -57.71 -6.49
CA VAL A 26 17.18 -56.95 -5.74
C VAL A 26 17.80 -55.76 -5.03
N ALA A 27 18.97 -55.92 -4.40
CA ALA A 27 19.68 -54.81 -3.76
C ALA A 27 20.11 -53.74 -4.77
N ALA A 28 20.64 -54.14 -5.93
CA ALA A 28 21.03 -53.22 -7.00
C ALA A 28 19.80 -52.48 -7.57
N PHE A 29 18.68 -53.17 -7.75
CA PHE A 29 17.43 -52.56 -8.21
C PHE A 29 16.87 -51.55 -7.20
N GLY A 30 16.86 -51.89 -5.90
CA GLY A 30 16.47 -50.97 -4.84
C GLY A 30 17.35 -49.72 -4.77
N PHE A 31 18.67 -49.89 -4.94
CA PHE A 31 19.60 -48.76 -5.01
C PHE A 31 19.34 -47.87 -6.24
N LEU A 32 19.08 -48.46 -7.42
CA LEU A 32 18.76 -47.69 -8.63
C LEU A 32 17.49 -46.86 -8.48
N LEU A 33 16.43 -47.43 -7.90
CA LEU A 33 15.19 -46.69 -7.62
C LEU A 33 15.42 -45.55 -6.63
N SER A 34 16.21 -45.79 -5.58
CA SER A 34 16.58 -44.74 -4.63
C SER A 34 17.40 -43.63 -5.30
N MET A 35 18.39 -43.95 -6.13
CA MET A 35 19.16 -42.93 -6.86
C MET A 35 18.32 -42.14 -7.86
N GLN A 36 17.38 -42.79 -8.55
CA GLN A 36 16.48 -42.10 -9.48
C GLN A 36 15.55 -41.14 -8.75
N THR A 37 14.98 -41.56 -7.61
CA THR A 37 14.11 -40.70 -6.79
C THR A 37 14.88 -39.54 -6.19
N GLU A 38 16.08 -39.76 -5.66
CA GLU A 38 16.96 -38.70 -5.15
C GLU A 38 17.37 -37.72 -6.26
N ASN A 39 17.67 -38.20 -7.46
CA ASN A 39 18.04 -37.31 -8.57
C ASN A 39 16.87 -36.41 -9.01
N VAL A 40 15.65 -36.96 -9.08
CA VAL A 40 14.44 -36.18 -9.38
C VAL A 40 14.14 -35.18 -8.25
N ALA A 41 14.27 -35.59 -6.99
CA ALA A 41 14.06 -34.73 -5.84
C ALA A 41 15.10 -33.59 -5.78
N ALA A 42 16.36 -33.87 -6.09
CA ALA A 42 17.42 -32.87 -6.17
C ALA A 42 17.16 -31.84 -7.29
N GLY A 43 16.73 -32.30 -8.47
CA GLY A 43 16.30 -31.43 -9.57
C GLY A 43 15.13 -30.53 -9.17
N ALA A 44 14.04 -31.11 -8.66
CA ALA A 44 12.86 -30.36 -8.22
C ALA A 44 13.17 -29.36 -7.10
N SER A 45 14.08 -29.70 -6.18
CA SER A 45 14.54 -28.77 -5.14
C SER A 45 15.33 -27.60 -5.72
N GLY A 46 16.20 -27.86 -6.70
CA GLY A 46 16.93 -26.83 -7.43
C GLY A 46 16.01 -25.89 -8.21
N ASP A 47 14.99 -26.46 -8.86
CA ASP A 47 13.98 -25.68 -9.59
C ASP A 47 13.16 -24.80 -8.63
N HIS A 48 12.72 -25.38 -7.50
CA HIS A 48 11.97 -24.63 -6.48
C HIS A 48 12.77 -23.46 -5.91
N LEU A 49 14.06 -23.66 -5.61
CA LEU A 49 14.93 -22.59 -5.13
C LEU A 49 15.12 -21.50 -6.19
N THR A 50 15.32 -21.88 -7.46
CA THR A 50 15.44 -20.92 -8.56
C THR A 50 14.16 -20.09 -8.70
N ALA A 51 12.99 -20.75 -8.72
CA ALA A 51 11.70 -20.06 -8.77
C ALA A 51 11.48 -19.13 -7.57
N GLN A 52 11.84 -19.55 -6.36
CA GLN A 52 11.76 -18.72 -5.16
C GLN A 52 12.66 -17.48 -5.26
N GLN A 53 13.92 -17.64 -5.67
CA GLN A 53 14.84 -16.51 -5.84
C GLN A 53 14.40 -15.57 -6.98
N SER A 54 13.73 -16.10 -8.00
CA SER A 54 13.08 -15.28 -9.03
C SER A 54 12.02 -14.37 -8.44
N ALA A 55 11.12 -14.91 -7.62
CA ALA A 55 10.09 -14.10 -6.95
C ALA A 55 10.69 -13.08 -5.98
N PHE A 56 11.75 -13.42 -5.25
CA PHE A 56 12.41 -12.48 -4.34
C PHE A 56 13.11 -11.34 -5.08
N SER A 57 13.70 -11.61 -6.25
CA SER A 57 14.23 -10.56 -7.12
C SER A 57 13.15 -9.55 -7.52
N ALA A 58 11.91 -9.99 -7.69
CA ALA A 58 10.78 -9.12 -7.99
C ALA A 58 10.40 -8.21 -6.81
N ILE A 59 10.47 -8.71 -5.56
CA ILE A 59 10.27 -7.92 -4.34
C ILE A 59 11.35 -6.84 -4.23
N GLU A 60 12.61 -7.19 -4.49
CA GLU A 60 13.72 -6.24 -4.47
C GLU A 60 13.61 -5.18 -5.57
N LEU A 61 13.21 -5.58 -6.80
CA LEU A 61 12.94 -4.63 -7.88
C LEU A 61 11.85 -3.64 -7.49
N LEU A 62 10.71 -4.14 -7.00
CA LEU A 62 9.61 -3.27 -6.59
C LEU A 62 10.04 -2.34 -5.45
N SER A 63 10.80 -2.84 -4.46
CA SER A 63 11.38 -2.04 -3.38
C SER A 63 12.25 -0.90 -3.93
N ALA A 64 13.15 -1.20 -4.85
CA ALA A 64 14.02 -0.20 -5.49
C ALA A 64 13.23 0.85 -6.28
N VAL A 65 12.19 0.43 -7.02
CA VAL A 65 11.30 1.36 -7.74
C VAL A 65 10.54 2.28 -6.77
N LEU A 66 10.07 1.74 -5.64
CA LEU A 66 9.32 2.50 -4.64
C LEU A 66 10.18 3.52 -3.87
N GLU A 67 11.47 3.25 -3.71
CA GLU A 67 12.42 4.21 -3.13
C GLU A 67 12.60 5.47 -4.00
N MET A 68 12.41 5.36 -5.32
CA MET A 68 12.56 6.48 -6.24
C MET A 68 11.51 7.59 -6.01
N PRO A 69 11.86 8.86 -6.33
CA PRO A 69 10.90 9.96 -6.38
C PRO A 69 9.69 9.65 -7.27
N ARG A 70 8.54 10.24 -6.93
CA ARG A 70 7.26 10.00 -7.65
C ARG A 70 7.36 10.34 -9.14
N VAL A 71 8.08 11.41 -9.48
CA VAL A 71 8.32 11.80 -10.88
C VAL A 71 9.06 10.69 -11.64
N GLN A 72 10.13 10.14 -11.07
CA GLN A 72 10.91 9.07 -11.70
C GLN A 72 10.09 7.78 -11.82
N ARG A 73 9.30 7.42 -10.80
CA ARG A 73 8.36 6.30 -10.89
C ARG A 73 7.39 6.43 -12.06
N ARG A 74 6.89 7.64 -12.32
CA ARG A 74 6.01 7.92 -13.45
C ARG A 74 6.74 7.82 -14.79
N GLU A 75 7.96 8.36 -14.88
CA GLU A 75 8.78 8.25 -16.09
C GLU A 75 9.06 6.80 -16.48
N LEU A 76 9.11 5.90 -15.48
CA LEU A 76 9.23 4.45 -15.68
C LEU A 76 7.91 3.75 -16.06
N GLY A 77 6.78 4.47 -16.18
CA GLY A 77 5.46 3.90 -16.49
C GLY A 77 4.57 3.65 -15.27
N GLY A 78 5.00 4.04 -14.07
CA GLY A 78 4.24 3.87 -12.84
C GLY A 78 4.34 2.46 -12.24
N VAL A 79 3.67 2.27 -11.09
CA VAL A 79 3.75 1.04 -10.28
C VAL A 79 2.45 0.22 -10.34
N THR A 80 1.32 0.87 -10.63
CA THR A 80 0.00 0.22 -10.60
C THR A 80 -0.19 -0.75 -11.77
N ASN A 81 0.11 -0.36 -13.00
CA ASN A 81 -0.01 -1.27 -14.14
C ASN A 81 1.11 -0.98 -15.13
N ASN A 82 2.14 -1.81 -15.11
CA ASN A 82 3.34 -1.65 -15.91
C ASN A 82 3.87 -3.02 -16.35
N PRO A 83 3.27 -3.60 -17.41
CA PRO A 83 3.70 -4.90 -17.93
C PRO A 83 5.18 -4.93 -18.34
N ASP A 84 5.73 -3.82 -18.82
CA ASP A 84 7.13 -3.74 -19.23
C ASP A 84 8.10 -3.98 -18.06
N LEU A 85 7.75 -3.54 -16.84
CA LEU A 85 8.54 -3.76 -15.63
C LEU A 85 8.18 -5.02 -14.86
N PHE A 86 6.99 -5.57 -15.07
CA PHE A 86 6.41 -6.55 -14.14
C PHE A 86 5.86 -7.82 -14.81
N ASN A 87 5.86 -7.94 -16.13
CA ASN A 87 5.38 -9.14 -16.83
C ASN A 87 6.54 -9.96 -17.42
N GLY A 88 6.84 -11.11 -16.79
CA GLY A 88 7.72 -12.13 -17.36
C GLY A 88 9.17 -11.68 -17.53
N VAL A 89 9.64 -10.83 -16.62
CA VAL A 89 10.96 -10.20 -16.66
C VAL A 89 12.05 -11.26 -16.46
N PRO A 90 13.00 -11.42 -17.40
CA PRO A 90 14.10 -12.36 -17.27
C PRO A 90 15.14 -11.87 -16.25
N LEU A 91 15.75 -12.79 -15.51
CA LEU A 91 16.84 -12.48 -14.57
C LEU A 91 18.24 -12.54 -15.18
N ASP A 92 18.37 -12.97 -16.45
CA ASP A 92 19.65 -13.04 -17.14
C ASP A 92 19.61 -12.22 -18.43
N ASP A 93 20.27 -11.07 -18.40
CA ASP A 93 20.38 -10.14 -19.55
C ASP A 93 21.36 -10.64 -20.63
N THR A 94 22.14 -11.69 -20.34
CA THR A 94 23.15 -12.24 -21.26
C THR A 94 22.60 -13.32 -22.18
N VAL A 95 21.43 -13.87 -21.84
CA VAL A 95 20.72 -14.86 -22.63
C VAL A 95 19.68 -14.16 -23.48
N ALA A 96 19.45 -14.63 -24.71
CA ALA A 96 18.43 -14.05 -25.56
C ALA A 96 17.08 -14.12 -24.84
N ALA A 97 16.31 -13.03 -24.84
CA ALA A 97 14.99 -12.97 -24.20
C ALA A 97 14.00 -14.05 -24.71
N ALA A 98 14.30 -14.68 -25.86
CA ALA A 98 13.55 -15.79 -26.45
C ALA A 98 13.91 -17.18 -25.89
N ASP A 99 14.90 -17.28 -24.98
CA ASP A 99 15.23 -18.54 -24.34
C ASP A 99 14.18 -18.86 -23.26
N GLU A 100 13.58 -20.04 -23.41
CA GLU A 100 12.46 -20.51 -22.58
C GLU A 100 12.93 -21.01 -21.21
N ASP A 101 14.23 -21.29 -21.04
CA ASP A 101 14.83 -21.83 -19.81
C ASP A 101 15.40 -20.73 -18.89
N VAL A 102 15.18 -19.46 -19.21
CA VAL A 102 15.64 -18.34 -18.38
C VAL A 102 14.65 -18.12 -17.22
N PRO A 103 15.15 -18.07 -15.96
CA PRO A 103 14.32 -17.73 -14.82
C PRO A 103 13.69 -16.35 -14.96
N ARG A 104 12.41 -16.26 -14.63
CA ARG A 104 11.60 -15.05 -14.81
C ARG A 104 10.78 -14.75 -13.58
N PHE A 105 10.38 -13.50 -13.44
CA PHE A 105 9.40 -13.11 -12.45
C PHE A 105 8.25 -12.30 -13.02
N ILE A 106 7.16 -12.29 -12.26
CA ILE A 106 5.99 -11.44 -12.46
C ILE A 106 5.68 -10.74 -11.13
N VAL A 107 5.33 -9.45 -11.21
CA VAL A 107 4.62 -8.74 -10.13
C VAL A 107 3.19 -8.54 -10.58
N ALA A 108 2.24 -9.03 -9.80
CA ALA A 108 0.83 -9.03 -10.12
C ALA A 108 0.01 -8.46 -8.98
N ALA A 109 -1.14 -7.91 -9.34
CA ALA A 109 -2.18 -7.52 -8.41
C ALA A 109 -3.54 -7.88 -9.00
N PRO A 110 -4.54 -8.20 -8.15
CA PRO A 110 -5.91 -8.37 -8.62
C PRO A 110 -6.39 -7.06 -9.25
N ASP A 111 -7.07 -7.17 -10.38
CA ASP A 111 -7.77 -6.03 -10.97
C ASP A 111 -9.07 -5.80 -10.20
N SER A 112 -9.27 -4.57 -9.73
CA SER A 112 -10.37 -4.19 -8.85
C SER A 112 -11.68 -3.91 -9.62
N ALA A 113 -11.83 -4.43 -10.83
CA ALA A 113 -13.02 -4.24 -11.64
C ALA A 113 -14.22 -4.99 -11.02
N PRO A 114 -15.33 -4.31 -10.70
CA PRO A 114 -16.48 -4.98 -10.14
C PRO A 114 -17.12 -5.87 -11.20
N GLN A 115 -17.06 -7.18 -10.94
CA GLN A 115 -18.12 -8.13 -11.28
C GLN A 115 -18.14 -8.82 -12.65
N GLN A 116 -17.07 -8.84 -13.45
CA GLN A 116 -16.97 -9.76 -14.60
C GLN A 116 -15.51 -9.99 -15.01
N ASP A 117 -15.04 -11.21 -14.78
CA ASP A 117 -13.66 -11.72 -14.91
C ASP A 117 -12.62 -11.12 -13.94
N VAL A 118 -11.97 -11.99 -13.17
CA VAL A 118 -10.75 -11.64 -12.43
C VAL A 118 -9.65 -11.44 -13.46
N SER A 119 -9.50 -10.22 -13.96
CA SER A 119 -8.30 -9.84 -14.69
C SER A 119 -7.15 -9.66 -13.69
N VAL A 120 -5.96 -10.09 -14.09
CA VAL A 120 -4.72 -9.80 -13.36
C VAL A 120 -4.06 -8.62 -14.06
N ARG A 121 -3.61 -7.62 -13.29
CA ARG A 121 -2.76 -6.54 -13.79
C ARG A 121 -1.33 -6.73 -13.31
N PHE A 122 -0.37 -6.27 -14.12
CA PHE A 122 1.05 -6.41 -13.83
C PHE A 122 1.54 -5.18 -13.06
N GLY A 123 1.64 -5.27 -11.73
CA GLY A 123 2.01 -4.18 -10.86
C GLY A 123 1.55 -4.39 -9.42
N ALA A 124 1.59 -3.33 -8.62
CA ALA A 124 1.27 -3.38 -7.19
C ALA A 124 0.04 -2.54 -6.83
N VAL A 125 -0.58 -2.83 -5.68
CA VAL A 125 -1.71 -2.07 -5.11
C VAL A 125 -1.17 -1.05 -4.13
N ASP A 126 -1.52 0.22 -4.28
CA ASP A 126 -1.27 1.23 -3.24
C ASP A 126 -2.22 0.98 -2.07
N GLU A 127 -1.67 0.63 -0.90
CA GLU A 127 -2.48 0.35 0.29
C GLU A 127 -3.19 1.60 0.82
N SER A 128 -2.75 2.80 0.43
CA SER A 128 -3.48 4.05 0.73
C SER A 128 -4.81 4.14 -0.02
N ALA A 129 -5.08 3.29 -1.01
CA ALA A 129 -6.40 3.19 -1.63
C ALA A 129 -7.46 2.58 -0.68
N LYS A 130 -7.06 2.03 0.47
CA LYS A 130 -7.91 1.34 1.45
C LYS A 130 -8.05 2.16 2.72
N LEU A 131 -9.03 1.81 3.57
CA LEU A 131 -9.19 2.37 4.90
C LEU A 131 -8.18 1.74 5.86
N HIS A 132 -7.32 2.58 6.43
CA HIS A 132 -6.39 2.16 7.45
C HIS A 132 -7.09 2.05 8.82
N LEU A 133 -7.06 0.88 9.45
CA LEU A 133 -7.79 0.64 10.71
C LEU A 133 -7.42 1.62 11.82
N GLY A 134 -6.13 1.97 11.95
CA GLY A 134 -5.69 2.95 12.94
C GLY A 134 -6.25 4.36 12.69
N LYS A 135 -6.56 4.71 11.43
CA LYS A 135 -7.16 6.01 11.09
C LYS A 135 -8.63 6.07 11.51
N LEU A 136 -9.33 4.94 11.46
CA LEU A 136 -10.74 4.85 11.87
C LEU A 136 -10.92 5.18 13.35
N VAL A 137 -9.99 4.75 14.21
CA VAL A 137 -9.98 5.10 15.64
C VAL A 137 -9.75 6.61 15.82
N GLU A 138 -8.78 7.20 15.11
CA GLU A 138 -8.54 8.66 15.15
C GLU A 138 -9.78 9.45 14.70
N TRP A 139 -10.49 8.99 13.67
CA TRP A 139 -11.75 9.61 13.25
C TRP A 139 -12.82 9.54 14.32
N ASP A 140 -12.94 8.41 15.03
CA ASP A 140 -13.90 8.21 16.12
C ASP A 140 -13.58 9.11 17.34
N GLU A 141 -12.29 9.31 17.64
CA GLU A 141 -11.83 10.23 18.70
C GLU A 141 -12.16 11.70 18.38
N LEU A 142 -12.01 12.10 17.11
CA LEU A 142 -12.30 13.46 16.66
C LEU A 142 -13.80 13.73 16.53
N GLN A 143 -14.54 12.75 16.02
CA GLN A 143 -15.98 12.79 15.83
C GLN A 143 -16.58 11.42 16.20
N PRO A 144 -17.27 11.31 17.35
CA PRO A 144 -17.87 10.06 17.78
C PRO A 144 -18.75 9.43 16.69
N GLU A 145 -18.67 8.10 16.57
CA GLU A 145 -19.32 7.25 15.56
C GLU A 145 -18.71 7.33 14.15
N SER A 146 -17.74 8.22 13.89
CA SER A 146 -17.21 8.37 12.53
C SER A 146 -16.47 7.13 12.05
N GLY A 147 -15.68 6.47 12.91
CA GLY A 147 -14.99 5.22 12.55
C GLY A 147 -15.97 4.08 12.26
N ARG A 148 -17.05 4.00 13.06
CA ARG A 148 -18.11 3.01 12.89
C ARG A 148 -18.90 3.25 11.60
N GLN A 149 -19.28 4.49 11.32
CA GLN A 149 -19.98 4.85 10.08
C GLN A 149 -19.14 4.56 8.84
N ALA A 150 -17.82 4.77 8.92
CA ALA A 150 -16.89 4.42 7.86
C ALA A 150 -16.89 2.91 7.56
N LEU A 151 -16.81 2.06 8.58
CA LEU A 151 -16.89 0.60 8.40
C LEU A 151 -18.24 0.16 7.82
N LEU A 152 -19.35 0.77 8.27
CA LEU A 152 -20.69 0.47 7.76
C LEU A 152 -20.93 0.87 6.29
N ARG A 153 -19.99 1.60 5.66
CA ARG A 153 -20.01 1.81 4.20
C ARG A 153 -19.50 0.61 3.43
N LEU A 154 -18.77 -0.30 4.09
CA LEU A 154 -18.22 -1.48 3.45
C LEU A 154 -19.31 -2.54 3.27
N PRO A 155 -19.25 -3.28 2.17
CA PRO A 155 -20.31 -4.21 1.84
C PRO A 155 -20.28 -5.42 2.79
N GLY A 156 -21.45 -5.86 3.23
CA GLY A 156 -21.63 -6.93 4.22
C GLY A 156 -21.18 -6.62 5.64
N MET A 157 -20.73 -5.39 5.93
CA MET A 157 -20.35 -5.00 7.28
C MET A 157 -21.59 -4.80 8.15
N THR A 158 -21.66 -5.48 9.29
CA THR A 158 -22.74 -5.33 10.26
C THR A 158 -22.33 -4.44 11.44
N PRO A 159 -23.28 -3.77 12.11
CA PRO A 159 -23.04 -2.98 13.31
C PRO A 159 -22.18 -3.66 14.40
N ASP A 160 -22.48 -4.91 14.71
CA ASP A 160 -21.80 -5.69 15.74
C ASP A 160 -20.37 -6.08 15.36
N VAL A 161 -20.10 -6.30 14.06
CA VAL A 161 -18.75 -6.58 13.57
C VAL A 161 -17.94 -5.28 13.49
N ALA A 162 -18.53 -4.19 13.04
CA ALA A 162 -17.87 -2.88 13.01
C ALA A 162 -17.42 -2.44 14.41
N ASP A 163 -18.30 -2.54 15.40
CA ASP A 163 -17.98 -2.22 16.79
C ASP A 163 -16.90 -3.16 17.35
N ALA A 164 -17.00 -4.47 17.07
CA ALA A 164 -16.00 -5.44 17.52
C ALA A 164 -14.61 -5.23 16.88
N ILE A 165 -14.54 -4.78 15.62
CA ILE A 165 -13.28 -4.41 14.96
C ILE A 165 -12.69 -3.17 15.62
N LEU A 166 -13.50 -2.15 15.91
CA LEU A 166 -13.00 -0.92 16.55
C LEU A 166 -12.52 -1.18 17.98
N ASP A 167 -13.27 -1.96 18.78
CA ASP A 167 -12.85 -2.36 20.14
C ASP A 167 -11.56 -3.19 20.11
N TRP A 168 -11.32 -3.95 19.04
CA TRP A 168 -10.06 -4.69 18.90
C TRP A 168 -8.85 -3.76 18.72
N VAL A 169 -9.06 -2.61 18.08
CA VAL A 169 -7.99 -1.72 17.58
C VAL A 169 -7.76 -0.50 18.47
N ASP A 170 -8.79 0.02 19.14
CA ASP A 170 -8.65 1.17 20.04
C ASP A 170 -7.78 0.87 21.26
N THR A 171 -7.39 1.87 22.03
CA THR A 171 -6.43 1.66 23.13
C THR A 171 -7.07 1.35 24.47
N ASP A 172 -8.39 1.45 24.57
CA ASP A 172 -9.07 1.35 25.85
C ASP A 172 -9.56 -0.08 26.11
N SER A 173 -10.56 -0.25 26.96
CA SER A 173 -11.11 -1.58 27.29
C SER A 173 -12.60 -1.48 27.59
N GLN A 174 -13.24 -0.40 27.10
CA GLN A 174 -14.65 -0.11 27.27
C GLN A 174 -15.36 -0.60 26.01
N PRO A 175 -16.22 -1.61 26.12
CA PRO A 175 -16.90 -2.13 24.94
C PRO A 175 -17.85 -1.08 24.38
N ARG A 176 -17.87 -0.93 23.05
CA ARG A 176 -18.93 -0.21 22.32
C ARG A 176 -20.29 -0.89 22.49
N PHE A 177 -21.36 -0.23 22.06
CA PHE A 177 -22.74 -0.70 22.26
C PHE A 177 -22.97 -2.14 21.75
N GLU A 178 -22.51 -2.45 20.54
CA GLU A 178 -22.51 -3.81 19.99
C GLU A 178 -21.10 -4.40 19.91
N GLY A 179 -20.17 -3.86 20.69
CA GLY A 179 -18.76 -4.17 20.68
C GLY A 179 -18.39 -5.46 21.41
N ALA A 180 -17.09 -5.72 21.49
CA ALA A 180 -16.51 -6.89 22.12
C ALA A 180 -15.14 -6.58 22.71
N GLU A 181 -15.03 -6.75 24.02
CA GLU A 181 -13.80 -6.61 24.79
C GLU A 181 -13.35 -7.93 25.41
N PHE A 182 -12.31 -7.89 26.26
CA PHE A 182 -11.73 -9.08 26.89
C PHE A 182 -12.77 -10.05 27.48
N ASP A 183 -13.81 -9.56 28.15
CA ASP A 183 -14.85 -10.40 28.76
C ASP A 183 -15.60 -11.27 27.73
N THR A 184 -15.77 -10.77 26.50
CA THR A 184 -16.38 -11.51 25.39
C THR A 184 -15.46 -12.65 24.93
N TYR A 185 -14.17 -12.36 24.76
CA TYR A 185 -13.21 -13.31 24.20
C TYR A 185 -12.67 -14.32 25.22
N ALA A 186 -12.73 -13.99 26.52
CA ALA A 186 -12.30 -14.87 27.60
C ALA A 186 -13.12 -16.19 27.67
N GLY A 187 -14.35 -16.18 27.15
CA GLY A 187 -15.23 -17.35 27.10
C GLY A 187 -14.99 -18.30 25.92
N HIS A 188 -14.12 -17.96 24.97
CA HIS A 188 -13.82 -18.81 23.83
C HIS A 188 -13.00 -20.05 24.20
N ARG A 189 -13.07 -21.09 23.35
CA ARG A 189 -12.30 -22.33 23.53
C ARG A 189 -10.79 -22.04 23.67
N ILE A 190 -10.31 -21.05 22.93
CA ILE A 190 -8.98 -20.48 23.06
C ILE A 190 -9.20 -19.01 23.46
N PRO A 191 -9.06 -18.67 24.74
CA PRO A 191 -9.16 -17.28 25.18
C PRO A 191 -8.10 -16.43 24.50
N VAL A 192 -8.55 -15.33 23.90
CA VAL A 192 -7.67 -14.32 23.30
C VAL A 192 -7.92 -12.99 24.00
N LYS A 193 -6.88 -12.16 24.08
CA LYS A 193 -7.02 -10.79 24.54
C LYS A 193 -7.13 -9.89 23.32
N PRO A 194 -8.09 -8.94 23.28
CA PRO A 194 -8.06 -7.83 22.34
C PRO A 194 -6.69 -7.17 22.30
N ARG A 195 -6.31 -6.75 21.11
CA ARG A 195 -4.99 -6.18 20.85
C ARG A 195 -4.80 -4.85 21.55
N ASN A 196 -5.87 -4.07 21.60
CA ASN A 196 -5.93 -2.71 22.08
C ASN A 196 -4.87 -1.82 21.41
N GLY A 197 -4.83 -1.93 20.09
CA GLY A 197 -3.87 -1.26 19.23
C GLY A 197 -3.90 -1.81 17.81
N ARG A 198 -3.01 -1.30 16.96
CA ARG A 198 -2.91 -1.73 15.56
C ARG A 198 -2.64 -3.25 15.46
N PRO A 199 -3.45 -4.01 14.70
CA PRO A 199 -3.17 -5.42 14.42
C PRO A 199 -1.84 -5.60 13.67
N VAL A 200 -1.19 -6.76 13.78
CA VAL A 200 0.10 -7.02 13.11
C VAL A 200 -0.10 -7.10 11.60
N ASP A 201 -1.18 -7.79 11.22
CA ASP A 201 -1.57 -8.10 9.86
C ASP A 201 -3.10 -8.16 9.78
N MET A 202 -3.62 -8.39 8.58
CA MET A 202 -5.05 -8.53 8.37
C MET A 202 -5.60 -9.84 8.95
N GLU A 203 -4.80 -10.91 9.04
CA GLU A 203 -5.24 -12.23 9.53
C GLU A 203 -5.61 -12.20 11.02
N GLU A 204 -5.00 -11.31 11.80
CA GLU A 204 -5.37 -11.08 13.20
C GLU A 204 -6.85 -10.74 13.37
N LEU A 205 -7.50 -10.13 12.37
CA LEU A 205 -8.94 -9.85 12.40
C LEU A 205 -9.80 -11.12 12.45
N LEU A 206 -9.29 -12.29 12.07
CA LEU A 206 -10.01 -13.56 12.22
C LEU A 206 -10.27 -13.94 13.70
N LEU A 207 -9.60 -13.27 14.64
CA LEU A 207 -9.85 -13.43 16.07
C LEU A 207 -11.02 -12.55 16.56
N VAL A 208 -11.45 -11.57 15.76
CA VAL A 208 -12.52 -10.65 16.10
C VAL A 208 -13.87 -11.33 15.92
N ARG A 209 -14.78 -11.09 16.85
CA ARG A 209 -16.13 -11.67 16.81
C ARG A 209 -16.85 -11.29 15.51
N GLY A 210 -17.32 -12.29 14.77
CA GLY A 210 -18.15 -12.11 13.57
C GLY A 210 -17.36 -11.85 12.27
N VAL A 211 -16.02 -11.87 12.35
CA VAL A 211 -15.13 -11.91 11.19
C VAL A 211 -14.83 -13.37 10.83
N ASP A 212 -14.95 -13.71 9.56
CA ASP A 212 -14.59 -15.04 9.02
C ASP A 212 -13.68 -14.91 7.79
N GLU A 213 -13.07 -16.02 7.37
CA GLU A 213 -12.11 -16.06 6.26
C GLU A 213 -12.76 -15.61 4.93
N ALA A 214 -14.02 -15.97 4.69
CA ALA A 214 -14.71 -15.67 3.44
C ALA A 214 -15.05 -14.19 3.31
N ARG A 215 -15.42 -13.52 4.40
CA ARG A 215 -15.67 -12.06 4.44
C ARG A 215 -14.39 -11.23 4.44
N LEU A 216 -13.31 -11.76 5.02
CA LEU A 216 -12.06 -11.04 5.10
C LEU A 216 -11.25 -11.12 3.80
N PHE A 217 -11.10 -12.32 3.25
CA PHE A 217 -10.26 -12.60 2.09
C PHE A 217 -11.03 -12.85 0.79
N GLY A 218 -12.37 -12.89 0.85
CA GLY A 218 -13.21 -13.30 -0.28
C GLY A 218 -13.26 -14.82 -0.46
N VAL A 219 -13.91 -15.27 -1.53
CA VAL A 219 -13.96 -16.69 -1.87
C VAL A 219 -12.61 -17.16 -2.39
N THR A 220 -11.99 -18.06 -1.63
CA THR A 220 -10.82 -18.82 -2.05
C THR A 220 -11.23 -19.86 -3.10
N THR A 221 -10.27 -20.36 -3.88
CA THR A 221 -10.51 -21.46 -4.86
C THR A 221 -11.15 -22.69 -4.20
N ASP A 222 -10.87 -22.93 -2.91
CA ASP A 222 -11.49 -24.02 -2.14
C ASP A 222 -12.97 -23.76 -1.84
N LEU A 223 -13.34 -22.52 -1.50
CA LEU A 223 -14.74 -22.11 -1.29
C LEU A 223 -15.52 -22.03 -2.61
N ALA A 224 -14.85 -21.72 -3.73
CA ALA A 224 -15.46 -21.73 -5.07
C ALA A 224 -15.88 -23.15 -5.50
N ASN A 225 -15.20 -24.18 -4.98
CA ASN A 225 -15.51 -25.58 -5.24
C ASN A 225 -16.64 -26.15 -4.36
N GLU A 226 -17.11 -25.39 -3.36
CA GLU A 226 -18.19 -25.76 -2.43
C GLU A 226 -19.33 -24.71 -2.47
N PRO A 227 -20.12 -24.65 -3.56
CA PRO A 227 -21.08 -23.56 -3.82
C PRO A 227 -22.22 -23.46 -2.81
N ASP A 228 -22.51 -24.53 -2.07
CA ASP A 228 -23.54 -24.56 -1.02
C ASP A 228 -23.17 -23.69 0.20
N LEU A 229 -21.90 -23.28 0.33
CA LEU A 229 -21.40 -22.39 1.38
C LEU A 229 -21.44 -20.90 0.99
N LEU A 230 -21.82 -20.58 -0.25
CA LEU A 230 -21.91 -19.21 -0.74
C LEU A 230 -23.28 -18.61 -0.37
N THR A 231 -23.28 -17.53 0.39
CA THR A 231 -24.50 -16.75 0.71
C THR A 231 -24.96 -15.91 -0.49
N GLU A 232 -26.26 -15.64 -0.62
CA GLU A 232 -26.84 -14.84 -1.72
C GLU A 232 -26.27 -13.41 -1.85
N GLU A 233 -25.66 -12.86 -0.80
CA GLU A 233 -25.01 -11.53 -0.82
C GLU A 233 -23.61 -11.52 -1.48
N GLY A 234 -23.09 -12.69 -1.84
CA GLY A 234 -21.75 -12.83 -2.43
C GLY A 234 -20.62 -12.56 -1.41
N PRO A 235 -19.44 -13.14 -1.60
CA PRO A 235 -18.31 -12.93 -0.70
C PRO A 235 -17.71 -11.54 -0.91
N TYR A 236 -17.83 -10.66 0.07
CA TYR A 236 -17.03 -9.45 0.12
C TYR A 236 -15.62 -9.82 0.56
N ALA A 237 -14.60 -9.23 -0.07
CA ALA A 237 -13.22 -9.34 0.39
C ALA A 237 -12.85 -8.06 1.13
N TRP A 238 -13.08 -7.99 2.45
CA TRP A 238 -12.77 -6.77 3.21
C TRP A 238 -11.30 -6.35 3.11
N ARG A 239 -10.37 -7.26 2.80
CA ARG A 239 -8.96 -6.93 2.47
C ARG A 239 -8.81 -5.97 1.28
N ASP A 240 -9.80 -5.87 0.40
CA ASP A 240 -9.78 -4.95 -0.74
C ASP A 240 -10.18 -3.52 -0.33
N TYR A 241 -10.77 -3.36 0.85
CA TYR A 241 -11.25 -2.08 1.38
C TYR A 241 -10.55 -1.66 2.66
N LEU A 242 -10.01 -2.61 3.43
CA LEU A 242 -9.36 -2.41 4.72
C LEU A 242 -7.89 -2.74 4.64
N THR A 243 -7.10 -2.02 5.43
CA THR A 243 -5.68 -2.33 5.60
C THR A 243 -5.18 -1.98 6.99
N VAL A 244 -4.17 -2.71 7.41
CA VAL A 244 -3.32 -2.36 8.56
C VAL A 244 -2.00 -1.76 8.10
N TYR A 245 -1.80 -1.54 6.81
CA TYR A 245 -0.59 -0.97 6.21
C TYR A 245 -1.00 0.24 5.38
N SER A 246 -0.50 1.43 5.69
CA SER A 246 -0.76 2.61 4.84
C SER A 246 0.24 3.69 5.20
N GLY A 247 0.73 4.39 4.20
CA GLY A 247 1.56 5.55 4.44
C GLY A 247 2.02 6.25 3.17
N GLU A 248 2.37 7.51 3.35
CA GLU A 248 3.01 8.35 2.34
C GLU A 248 4.18 9.10 2.95
N ARG A 249 5.26 9.27 2.18
CA ARG A 249 6.39 10.12 2.58
C ARG A 249 5.94 11.57 2.65
N ASN A 250 6.42 12.30 3.65
CA ASN A 250 6.24 13.75 3.70
C ASN A 250 7.29 14.45 2.82
N GLU A 251 7.24 14.14 1.53
CA GLU A 251 8.17 14.59 0.50
C GLU A 251 7.40 15.22 -0.68
N SER A 252 8.07 16.10 -1.41
CA SER A 252 7.58 16.58 -2.71
C SER A 252 7.65 15.45 -3.76
N ARG A 253 7.03 15.68 -4.91
CA ARG A 253 7.10 14.76 -6.06
C ARG A 253 8.53 14.42 -6.49
N ASP A 254 9.47 15.34 -6.24
CA ASP A 254 10.89 15.22 -6.58
C ASP A 254 11.72 14.47 -5.50
N GLY A 255 11.08 14.06 -4.39
CA GLY A 255 11.74 13.32 -3.31
C GLY A 255 12.46 14.21 -2.30
N LEU A 256 12.13 15.51 -2.24
CA LEU A 256 12.67 16.41 -1.22
C LEU A 256 11.73 16.45 0.00
N PRO A 257 12.23 16.37 1.25
CA PRO A 257 11.40 16.57 2.44
C PRO A 257 10.67 17.90 2.37
N ARG A 258 9.35 17.89 2.64
CA ARG A 258 8.54 19.12 2.59
C ARG A 258 8.98 20.12 3.67
N VAL A 259 8.91 21.40 3.34
CA VAL A 259 9.28 22.49 4.26
C VAL A 259 8.22 22.62 5.36
N PHE A 260 8.64 22.51 6.61
CA PHE A 260 7.77 22.62 7.77
C PHE A 260 7.42 24.09 8.06
N LEU A 261 6.21 24.51 7.70
CA LEU A 261 5.73 25.90 7.83
C LEU A 261 5.72 26.42 9.28
N ASN A 262 5.61 25.51 10.24
CA ASN A 262 5.60 25.83 11.66
C ASN A 262 7.00 25.81 12.30
N HIS A 263 8.07 25.88 11.51
CA HIS A 263 9.46 25.94 12.01
C HIS A 263 9.63 27.07 13.05
N PRO A 264 10.34 26.82 14.18
CA PRO A 264 10.48 27.82 15.23
C PRO A 264 11.44 28.97 14.87
N GLN A 265 12.48 28.70 14.07
CA GLN A 265 13.40 29.72 13.57
C GLN A 265 12.95 30.23 12.19
N LEU A 266 12.54 31.50 12.11
CA LEU A 266 11.94 32.09 10.90
C LEU A 266 12.95 32.42 9.81
N ASP A 267 14.21 32.69 10.17
CA ASP A 267 15.32 32.86 9.24
C ASP A 267 15.62 31.56 8.49
N SER A 268 15.66 30.44 9.22
CA SER A 268 15.85 29.10 8.65
C SER A 268 14.66 28.69 7.76
N LEU A 269 13.43 28.99 8.20
CA LEU A 269 12.23 28.77 7.40
C LEU A 269 12.28 29.56 6.08
N HIS A 270 12.62 30.84 6.15
CA HIS A 270 12.71 31.71 4.98
C HIS A 270 13.74 31.20 3.97
N GLN A 271 14.93 30.81 4.43
CA GLN A 271 15.97 30.23 3.58
C GLN A 271 15.48 28.98 2.84
N GLN A 272 14.86 28.03 3.55
CA GLN A 272 14.34 26.81 2.94
C GLN A 272 13.24 27.08 1.91
N LEU A 273 12.40 28.09 2.14
CA LEU A 273 11.33 28.46 1.20
C LEU A 273 11.92 29.13 -0.06
N VAL A 274 12.81 30.12 0.08
CA VAL A 274 13.35 30.86 -1.08
C VAL A 274 14.16 29.97 -2.03
N GLU A 275 14.73 28.86 -1.54
CA GLU A 275 15.40 27.86 -2.38
C GLU A 275 14.44 27.13 -3.34
N ARG A 276 13.14 27.10 -3.04
CA ARG A 276 12.15 26.25 -3.74
C ARG A 276 10.98 27.01 -4.34
N MET A 277 10.72 28.25 -3.92
CA MET A 277 9.54 29.02 -4.33
C MET A 277 9.82 30.52 -4.42
N PRO A 278 8.94 31.31 -5.06
CA PRO A 278 9.11 32.75 -5.19
C PRO A 278 9.31 33.44 -3.83
N ILE A 279 10.20 34.43 -3.80
CA ILE A 279 10.53 35.17 -2.58
C ILE A 279 9.30 35.83 -1.92
N SER A 280 8.32 36.24 -2.72
CA SER A 280 7.07 36.84 -2.24
C SER A 280 6.25 35.87 -1.38
N TRP A 281 6.28 34.57 -1.69
CA TRP A 281 5.61 33.53 -0.91
C TRP A 281 6.32 33.34 0.43
N ALA A 282 7.65 33.20 0.39
CA ALA A 282 8.47 33.07 1.60
C ALA A 282 8.30 34.28 2.53
N ASN A 283 8.32 35.50 1.97
CA ASN A 283 8.11 36.73 2.72
C ASN A 283 6.74 36.75 3.39
N PHE A 284 5.68 36.41 2.66
CA PHE A 284 4.33 36.39 3.21
C PHE A 284 4.16 35.35 4.33
N ILE A 285 4.70 34.14 4.15
CA ILE A 285 4.65 33.08 5.15
C ILE A 285 5.32 33.51 6.47
N VAL A 286 6.48 34.16 6.39
CA VAL A 286 7.17 34.70 7.57
C VAL A 286 6.33 35.80 8.24
N LEU A 287 5.79 36.75 7.47
CA LEU A 287 4.92 37.81 8.00
C LEU A 287 3.68 37.23 8.70
N TYR A 288 3.04 36.23 8.10
CA TYR A 288 1.92 35.52 8.71
C TYR A 288 2.33 34.88 10.04
N ARG A 289 3.47 34.18 10.10
CA ARG A 289 3.96 33.56 11.33
C ARG A 289 4.26 34.58 12.43
N GLN A 290 4.65 35.80 12.07
CA GLN A 290 4.96 36.88 13.03
C GLN A 290 3.72 37.60 13.55
N TYR A 291 2.78 37.94 12.67
CA TYR A 291 1.68 38.87 13.00
C TYR A 291 0.27 38.26 12.90
N GLY A 292 0.13 37.10 12.25
CA GLY A 292 -1.16 36.42 12.09
C GLY A 292 -2.11 37.14 11.15
N LEU A 293 -3.40 36.80 11.27
CA LEU A 293 -4.45 37.40 10.45
C LEU A 293 -4.66 38.87 10.81
N GLY A 294 -4.58 39.72 9.78
CA GLY A 294 -4.82 41.14 9.86
C GLY A 294 -6.22 41.54 9.40
N GLY A 295 -6.63 42.75 9.79
CA GLY A 295 -7.80 43.41 9.21
C GLY A 295 -7.43 44.19 7.96
N SER A 296 -8.44 44.48 7.12
CA SER A 296 -8.26 45.38 5.97
C SER A 296 -7.85 46.77 6.45
N SER A 297 -6.72 47.28 5.96
CA SER A 297 -6.28 48.67 6.16
C SER A 297 -6.33 49.45 4.85
N ASP A 298 -6.47 50.78 4.92
CA ASP A 298 -6.52 51.66 3.73
C ASP A 298 -5.23 51.65 2.87
N GLN A 299 -4.13 51.08 3.37
CA GLN A 299 -2.87 50.93 2.63
C GLN A 299 -2.59 49.45 2.37
N ALA A 300 -2.85 49.02 1.13
CA ALA A 300 -2.48 47.70 0.63
C ALA A 300 -1.04 47.73 0.08
N THR A 301 -0.25 46.71 0.41
CA THR A 301 1.11 46.51 -0.11
C THR A 301 1.31 45.05 -0.49
N THR A 302 2.39 44.77 -1.22
CA THR A 302 2.82 43.41 -1.56
C THR A 302 3.90 42.92 -0.60
N PRO A 303 4.03 41.59 -0.40
CA PRO A 303 5.01 41.02 0.52
C PRO A 303 6.46 41.47 0.26
N ASP A 304 6.82 41.73 -1.01
CA ASP A 304 8.18 42.10 -1.42
C ASP A 304 8.58 43.53 -1.04
N GLN A 305 7.62 44.38 -0.70
CA GLN A 305 7.87 45.77 -0.33
C GLN A 305 8.20 45.92 1.17
N VAL A 306 7.87 44.91 1.97
CA VAL A 306 8.03 44.93 3.43
C VAL A 306 9.35 44.29 3.83
N THR A 307 10.14 45.00 4.63
CA THR A 307 11.38 44.46 5.18
C THR A 307 11.07 43.50 6.34
N LEU A 308 11.54 42.26 6.24
CA LEU A 308 11.39 41.26 7.29
C LEU A 308 12.30 41.56 8.48
N ASP A 309 11.76 41.45 9.69
CA ASP A 309 12.52 41.52 10.94
C ASP A 309 12.60 40.14 11.59
N PHE A 310 13.71 39.43 11.36
CA PHE A 310 13.92 38.08 11.92
C PHE A 310 14.21 38.07 13.43
N THR A 311 14.30 39.24 14.08
CA THR A 311 14.39 39.30 15.55
C THR A 311 13.06 39.03 16.23
N LEU A 312 11.95 39.16 15.49
CA LEU A 312 10.62 38.85 15.97
C LEU A 312 10.37 37.33 15.95
N PRO A 313 9.81 36.76 17.04
CA PRO A 313 9.53 35.33 17.11
C PRO A 313 8.30 34.93 16.28
N ALA A 314 8.18 33.63 16.00
CA ALA A 314 6.98 33.07 15.39
C ALA A 314 5.82 32.99 16.41
N ALA A 315 4.85 33.90 16.31
CA ALA A 315 3.73 34.01 17.23
C ALA A 315 2.48 33.20 16.82
N HIS A 316 2.27 32.95 15.52
CA HIS A 316 1.01 32.38 15.00
C HIS A 316 1.24 31.11 14.20
N ARG A 317 0.74 29.95 14.67
CA ARG A 317 0.85 28.66 13.97
C ARG A 317 -0.22 28.50 12.90
N MET A 318 0.11 27.74 11.85
CA MET A 318 -0.82 27.33 10.80
C MET A 318 -1.32 25.92 11.10
N GLU A 319 -2.63 25.70 10.93
CA GLU A 319 -3.25 24.38 11.04
C GLU A 319 -3.27 23.68 9.68
N SER A 320 -3.38 24.45 8.61
CA SER A 320 -3.34 23.99 7.23
C SER A 320 -2.54 24.95 6.35
N PRO A 321 -1.81 24.45 5.33
CA PRO A 321 -1.23 25.34 4.31
C PRO A 321 -2.30 26.17 3.58
N LEU A 322 -3.56 25.68 3.53
CA LEU A 322 -4.69 26.38 2.93
C LEU A 322 -5.15 27.60 3.74
N ASP A 323 -4.65 27.79 4.98
CA ASP A 323 -4.94 28.96 5.81
C ASP A 323 -4.37 30.27 5.23
N LEU A 324 -3.52 30.17 4.21
CA LEU A 324 -2.87 31.31 3.56
C LEU A 324 -3.66 31.85 2.35
N ILE A 325 -4.78 31.26 1.97
CA ILE A 325 -5.52 31.68 0.77
C ILE A 325 -6.43 32.86 1.09
N ASP A 326 -6.34 33.93 0.28
CA ASP A 326 -7.11 35.19 0.39
C ASP A 326 -7.04 35.90 1.75
N VAL A 327 -6.01 35.61 2.54
CA VAL A 327 -5.80 36.28 3.83
C VAL A 327 -4.94 37.53 3.69
N THR A 328 -5.06 38.43 4.66
CA THR A 328 -4.22 39.62 4.77
C THR A 328 -3.53 39.64 6.12
N VAL A 329 -2.34 40.23 6.19
CA VAL A 329 -1.54 40.38 7.41
C VAL A 329 -1.32 41.88 7.67
N SER A 330 -1.61 42.34 8.88
CA SER A 330 -1.40 43.73 9.27
C SER A 330 0.00 43.88 9.90
N VAL A 331 0.90 44.59 9.21
CA VAL A 331 2.30 44.75 9.61
C VAL A 331 2.59 46.20 10.00
N PRO A 332 3.23 46.47 11.15
CA PRO A 332 3.76 47.79 11.46
C PRO A 332 5.01 48.06 10.61
N TRP A 333 4.91 48.99 9.65
CA TRP A 333 6.00 49.34 8.74
C TRP A 333 6.11 50.86 8.60
N ASN A 334 7.32 51.40 8.79
CA ASN A 334 7.63 52.84 8.72
C ASN A 334 6.69 53.72 9.60
N GLY A 335 6.33 53.24 10.78
CA GLY A 335 5.47 53.95 11.74
C GLY A 335 3.98 53.96 11.37
N LYS A 336 3.56 53.20 10.35
CA LYS A 336 2.16 52.99 9.96
C LYS A 336 1.83 51.50 9.97
N THR A 337 0.56 51.16 10.15
CA THR A 337 0.09 49.80 9.90
C THR A 337 -0.28 49.66 8.44
N VAL A 338 0.30 48.66 7.78
CA VAL A 338 0.06 48.36 6.36
C VAL A 338 -0.52 46.95 6.24
N SER A 339 -1.47 46.77 5.33
CA SER A 339 -2.06 45.47 5.03
C SER A 339 -1.30 44.82 3.88
N VAL A 340 -0.69 43.67 4.15
CA VAL A 340 -0.01 42.83 3.17
C VAL A 340 -1.00 41.75 2.73
N ALA A 341 -1.31 41.70 1.44
CA ALA A 341 -2.19 40.66 0.89
C ALA A 341 -1.42 39.36 0.61
N SER A 342 -2.10 38.23 0.78
CA SER A 342 -1.56 36.92 0.41
C SER A 342 -1.26 36.85 -1.09
N PRO A 343 -0.12 36.24 -1.49
CA PRO A 343 0.13 35.93 -2.89
C PRO A 343 -0.73 34.76 -3.40
N PHE A 344 -1.42 34.03 -2.51
CA PHE A 344 -2.29 32.90 -2.83
C PHE A 344 -3.75 33.36 -2.89
N SER A 345 -4.39 33.15 -4.04
CA SER A 345 -5.77 33.58 -4.28
C SER A 345 -6.70 32.42 -4.61
N SER A 346 -7.97 32.52 -4.21
CA SER A 346 -9.03 31.61 -4.68
C SER A 346 -9.52 31.91 -6.11
N GLU A 347 -8.95 32.89 -6.80
CA GLU A 347 -9.29 33.13 -8.21
C GLU A 347 -8.84 31.92 -9.07
N PRO A 348 -9.73 31.28 -9.84
CA PRO A 348 -9.46 30.00 -10.49
C PRO A 348 -8.13 29.89 -11.26
N PRO A 349 -7.73 30.85 -12.12
CA PRO A 349 -6.47 30.73 -12.87
C PRO A 349 -5.22 30.80 -11.98
N MET A 350 -5.27 31.56 -10.88
CA MET A 350 -4.18 31.63 -9.91
C MET A 350 -4.16 30.38 -9.04
N MET A 351 -5.32 29.95 -8.56
CA MET A 351 -5.45 28.75 -7.75
C MET A 351 -4.91 27.50 -8.46
N GLN A 352 -5.29 27.30 -9.73
CA GLN A 352 -4.88 26.15 -10.55
C GLN A 352 -3.37 26.11 -10.83
N SER A 353 -2.72 27.28 -10.91
CA SER A 353 -1.28 27.36 -11.18
C SER A 353 -0.44 27.33 -9.91
N GLN A 354 -0.85 28.03 -8.85
CA GLN A 354 -0.06 28.23 -7.65
C GLN A 354 -0.21 27.11 -6.61
N LEU A 355 -1.44 26.62 -6.35
CA LEU A 355 -1.67 25.72 -5.22
C LEU A 355 -1.00 24.34 -5.39
N PRO A 356 -1.04 23.68 -6.56
CA PRO A 356 -0.36 22.40 -6.71
C PRO A 356 1.15 22.50 -6.51
N GLU A 357 1.77 23.60 -6.97
CA GLU A 357 3.21 23.85 -6.77
C GLU A 357 3.53 24.15 -5.31
N PHE A 358 2.73 25.01 -4.66
CA PHE A 358 2.91 25.37 -3.26
C PHE A 358 2.76 24.16 -2.33
N LEU A 359 1.65 23.42 -2.46
CA LEU A 359 1.29 22.34 -1.54
C LEU A 359 2.17 21.10 -1.69
N ASP A 360 2.78 20.90 -2.85
CA ASP A 360 3.77 19.84 -3.06
C ASP A 360 5.04 20.06 -2.21
N GLN A 361 5.38 21.32 -1.92
CA GLN A 361 6.64 21.69 -1.27
C GLN A 361 6.55 21.89 0.25
N VAL A 362 5.35 22.00 0.83
CA VAL A 362 5.16 22.46 2.21
C VAL A 362 4.31 21.52 3.06
N THR A 363 4.51 21.61 4.38
CA THR A 363 3.77 20.81 5.36
C THR A 363 3.60 21.58 6.67
N VAL A 364 2.57 21.24 7.44
CA VAL A 364 2.29 21.82 8.77
C VAL A 364 2.73 20.92 9.92
N THR A 365 3.20 19.71 9.64
CA THR A 365 3.78 18.76 10.61
C THR A 365 5.27 18.54 10.35
N SER A 366 6.01 18.23 11.40
CA SER A 366 7.43 17.82 11.33
C SER A 366 7.60 16.32 11.09
N ASP A 367 6.50 15.54 11.04
CA ASP A 367 6.56 14.11 10.79
C ASP A 367 7.16 13.82 9.41
N THR A 368 7.96 12.76 9.30
CA THR A 368 8.59 12.39 8.03
C THR A 368 7.66 11.64 7.09
N ARG A 369 6.50 11.20 7.58
CA ARG A 369 5.48 10.48 6.84
C ARG A 369 4.10 10.73 7.40
N PHE A 370 3.07 10.46 6.60
CA PHE A 370 1.69 10.40 7.05
C PHE A 370 1.19 8.96 6.97
N GLU A 371 0.34 8.55 7.90
CA GLU A 371 -0.26 7.21 7.91
C GLU A 371 -1.78 7.31 7.81
N GLY A 372 -2.38 6.39 7.05
CA GLY A 372 -3.83 6.20 7.00
C GLY A 372 -4.64 7.24 6.22
N ARG A 373 -4.00 8.12 5.46
CA ARG A 373 -4.71 8.97 4.49
C ARG A 373 -5.16 8.15 3.29
N VAL A 374 -6.35 8.46 2.79
CA VAL A 374 -6.97 7.75 1.67
C VAL A 374 -6.56 8.37 0.35
N ASN A 375 -6.06 7.54 -0.58
CA ASN A 375 -5.69 7.94 -1.92
C ASN A 375 -6.94 8.14 -2.80
N ILE A 376 -7.31 9.39 -2.99
CA ILE A 376 -8.50 9.78 -3.77
C ILE A 376 -8.36 9.57 -5.28
N ASN A 377 -7.23 9.10 -5.77
CA ASN A 377 -7.07 8.73 -7.17
C ASN A 377 -7.37 7.24 -7.40
N LEU A 378 -7.23 6.40 -6.36
CA LEU A 378 -7.31 4.93 -6.45
C LEU A 378 -8.41 4.31 -5.59
N ALA A 379 -8.82 4.95 -4.50
CA ALA A 379 -9.75 4.38 -3.54
C ALA A 379 -11.10 3.99 -4.17
N PRO A 380 -11.64 2.78 -3.90
CA PRO A 380 -12.95 2.38 -4.42
C PRO A 380 -14.06 3.24 -3.82
N ARG A 381 -15.26 3.15 -4.40
CA ARG A 381 -16.43 3.96 -4.03
C ARG A 381 -16.73 3.88 -2.54
N GLU A 382 -16.73 2.67 -1.98
CA GLU A 382 -17.05 2.39 -0.59
C GLU A 382 -16.05 3.05 0.36
N VAL A 383 -14.76 3.03 0.01
CA VAL A 383 -13.69 3.69 0.77
C VAL A 383 -13.82 5.22 0.67
N LEU A 384 -14.16 5.77 -0.51
CA LEU A 384 -14.42 7.20 -0.65
C LEU A 384 -15.57 7.68 0.25
N LEU A 385 -16.69 6.95 0.26
CA LEU A 385 -17.86 7.28 1.10
C LEU A 385 -17.59 7.16 2.60
N ALA A 386 -16.57 6.40 2.97
CA ALA A 386 -16.15 6.25 4.35
C ALA A 386 -15.29 7.42 4.85
N VAL A 387 -14.70 8.23 3.96
CA VAL A 387 -13.89 9.39 4.34
C VAL A 387 -14.79 10.50 4.90
N PRO A 388 -14.49 11.02 6.12
CA PRO A 388 -15.26 12.12 6.69
C PRO A 388 -15.25 13.36 5.78
N GLY A 389 -16.44 13.82 5.39
CA GLY A 389 -16.63 14.97 4.51
C GLY A 389 -16.83 14.63 3.03
N ILE A 390 -16.77 13.35 2.64
CA ILE A 390 -17.15 12.90 1.29
C ILE A 390 -18.57 12.30 1.34
N ASP A 391 -19.50 12.96 0.67
CA ASP A 391 -20.86 12.45 0.47
C ASP A 391 -20.98 11.66 -0.84
N GLU A 392 -22.17 11.08 -1.07
CA GLU A 392 -22.44 10.29 -2.26
C GLU A 392 -22.29 11.11 -3.56
N SER A 393 -22.74 12.36 -3.55
CA SER A 393 -22.60 13.23 -4.72
C SER A 393 -21.13 13.54 -5.05
N LEU A 394 -20.31 13.83 -4.05
CA LEU A 394 -18.89 14.08 -4.22
C LEU A 394 -18.15 12.81 -4.66
N ALA A 395 -18.45 11.65 -4.07
CA ALA A 395 -17.84 10.38 -4.47
C ALA A 395 -18.08 10.06 -5.95
N GLU A 396 -19.32 10.18 -6.43
CA GLU A 396 -19.63 9.96 -7.85
C GLU A 396 -18.92 10.97 -8.76
N ARG A 397 -18.84 12.24 -8.36
CA ARG A 397 -18.09 13.25 -9.13
C ARG A 397 -16.60 12.97 -9.17
N VAL A 398 -16.00 12.49 -8.08
CA VAL A 398 -14.60 12.06 -8.05
C VAL A 398 -14.38 10.88 -9.00
N LEU A 399 -15.23 9.85 -8.95
CA LEU A 399 -15.13 8.69 -9.84
C LEU A 399 -15.29 9.08 -11.32
N ALA A 400 -16.27 9.92 -11.65
CA ALA A 400 -16.44 10.46 -12.99
C ALA A 400 -15.24 11.30 -13.45
N ALA A 401 -14.68 12.12 -12.55
CA ALA A 401 -13.47 12.89 -12.85
C ALA A 401 -12.26 11.99 -13.09
N ARG A 402 -12.13 10.86 -12.38
CA ARG A 402 -11.07 9.86 -12.60
C ARG A 402 -11.19 9.18 -13.97
N SER A 403 -12.39 8.74 -14.36
CA SER A 403 -12.59 8.05 -15.65
C SER A 403 -12.29 8.92 -16.86
N MET A 404 -12.41 10.25 -16.71
CA MET A 404 -12.04 11.21 -17.76
C MET A 404 -10.54 11.53 -17.79
N ALA A 405 -9.79 11.24 -16.72
CA ALA A 405 -8.36 11.47 -16.68
C ALA A 405 -7.61 10.28 -17.28
N GLY A 406 -6.62 10.56 -18.13
CA GLY A 406 -5.68 9.53 -18.56
C GLY A 406 -4.78 9.09 -17.40
N GLU A 407 -4.11 7.95 -17.57
CA GLU A 407 -3.25 7.31 -16.55
C GLU A 407 -2.08 8.18 -16.06
N ASN A 408 -1.76 9.29 -16.76
CA ASN A 408 -0.66 10.20 -16.45
C ASN A 408 -1.12 11.67 -16.30
N ASN A 409 -1.88 11.98 -15.24
CA ASN A 409 -2.27 13.36 -14.94
C ASN A 409 -1.44 13.95 -13.79
N ALA A 410 -0.32 14.61 -14.13
CA ALA A 410 0.54 15.30 -13.17
C ALA A 410 -0.18 16.41 -12.37
N GLY A 411 -1.34 16.89 -12.84
CA GLY A 411 -2.17 17.85 -12.12
C GLY A 411 -2.88 17.26 -10.89
N ARG A 412 -2.90 15.92 -10.75
CA ARG A 412 -3.58 15.22 -9.65
C ARG A 412 -2.62 14.53 -8.68
N ASP A 413 -1.36 14.98 -8.62
CA ASP A 413 -0.32 14.44 -7.71
C ASP A 413 -0.52 14.85 -6.25
N HIS A 414 -1.37 15.86 -6.04
CA HIS A 414 -1.75 16.36 -4.73
C HIS A 414 -3.28 16.41 -4.64
N PRO A 415 -3.89 16.06 -3.49
CA PRO A 415 -5.36 15.99 -3.35
C PRO A 415 -6.08 17.34 -3.52
N VAL A 416 -5.35 18.45 -3.62
CA VAL A 416 -5.90 19.78 -3.91
C VAL A 416 -6.62 19.84 -5.26
N TRP A 417 -6.42 18.86 -6.14
CA TRP A 417 -7.12 18.83 -7.42
C TRP A 417 -8.65 18.85 -7.26
N LEU A 418 -9.19 18.33 -6.15
CA LEU A 418 -10.61 18.45 -5.81
C LEU A 418 -11.07 19.91 -5.70
N LEU A 419 -10.21 20.79 -5.18
CA LEU A 419 -10.50 22.21 -5.07
C LEU A 419 -10.26 22.93 -6.41
N THR A 420 -9.15 22.65 -7.08
CA THR A 420 -8.79 23.37 -8.32
C THR A 420 -9.66 23.00 -9.52
N GLU A 421 -10.30 21.83 -9.50
CA GLU A 421 -11.27 21.36 -10.48
C GLU A 421 -12.74 21.64 -10.07
N ASP A 422 -12.96 22.45 -9.01
CA ASP A 422 -14.30 22.86 -8.55
C ASP A 422 -15.19 21.69 -8.07
N LEU A 423 -14.58 20.63 -7.53
CA LEU A 423 -15.33 19.55 -6.88
C LEU A 423 -15.73 19.93 -5.45
N VAL A 424 -14.88 20.66 -4.72
CA VAL A 424 -15.13 21.10 -3.34
C VAL A 424 -14.76 22.56 -3.17
N ASP A 425 -15.38 23.22 -2.18
CA ASP A 425 -14.97 24.57 -1.76
C ASP A 425 -13.74 24.53 -0.82
N LEU A 426 -13.15 25.71 -0.59
CA LEU A 426 -11.96 25.85 0.25
C LEU A 426 -12.19 25.36 1.70
N ALA A 427 -13.38 25.59 2.24
CA ALA A 427 -13.73 25.19 3.60
C ALA A 427 -13.81 23.67 3.75
N THR A 428 -14.41 22.98 2.77
CA THR A 428 -14.49 21.53 2.70
C THR A 428 -13.11 20.92 2.44
N MET A 429 -12.33 21.50 1.52
CA MET A 429 -10.97 21.03 1.25
C MET A 429 -10.09 21.07 2.50
N ARG A 430 -10.21 22.11 3.35
CA ARG A 430 -9.47 22.22 4.61
C ARG A 430 -9.76 21.05 5.57
N LYS A 431 -11.01 20.59 5.61
CA LYS A 431 -11.42 19.43 6.43
C LYS A 431 -11.02 18.09 5.82
N LEU A 432 -10.99 18.01 4.49
CA LEU A 432 -10.63 16.79 3.77
C LEU A 432 -9.12 16.53 3.81
N LEU A 433 -8.28 17.57 3.65
CA LEU A 433 -6.83 17.44 3.45
C LEU A 433 -6.11 16.56 4.50
N PRO A 434 -6.46 16.56 5.80
CA PRO A 434 -5.83 15.66 6.77
C PRO A 434 -6.13 14.17 6.54
N ASN A 435 -7.23 13.84 5.84
CA ASN A 435 -7.77 12.50 5.65
C ASN A 435 -7.47 11.91 4.28
N VAL A 436 -7.05 12.73 3.31
CA VAL A 436 -6.84 12.31 1.92
C VAL A 436 -5.43 12.59 1.44
N ASN A 437 -4.95 11.74 0.53
CA ASN A 437 -3.75 11.96 -0.26
C ASN A 437 -4.04 11.63 -1.74
N ALA A 438 -3.04 11.78 -2.60
CA ALA A 438 -3.14 11.51 -4.03
C ALA A 438 -2.09 10.48 -4.50
N GLY A 439 -1.46 9.78 -3.55
CA GLY A 439 -0.43 8.78 -3.79
C GLY A 439 0.10 8.24 -2.47
N GLY A 440 0.41 6.95 -2.44
CA GLY A 440 1.06 6.29 -1.31
C GLY A 440 2.49 5.83 -1.60
N ASP A 441 3.12 5.35 -0.54
CA ASP A 441 4.46 4.78 -0.52
C ASP A 441 4.48 3.40 0.16
N VAL A 442 3.30 2.80 0.40
CA VAL A 442 3.14 1.43 0.92
C VAL A 442 2.34 0.63 -0.10
N PHE A 443 2.92 -0.46 -0.61
CA PHE A 443 2.34 -1.23 -1.69
C PHE A 443 2.26 -2.72 -1.39
N TYR A 444 1.14 -3.33 -1.77
CA TYR A 444 0.94 -4.77 -1.79
C TYR A 444 1.18 -5.32 -3.20
N GLY A 445 1.84 -6.47 -3.30
CA GLY A 445 1.98 -7.20 -4.55
C GLY A 445 1.94 -8.70 -4.35
N GLU A 446 1.54 -9.41 -5.40
CA GLU A 446 1.79 -10.83 -5.56
C GLU A 446 2.99 -11.04 -6.47
N PHE A 447 3.90 -11.90 -6.06
CA PHE A 447 5.18 -12.13 -6.72
C PHE A 447 5.23 -13.58 -7.16
N LEU A 448 5.42 -13.79 -8.46
CA LEU A 448 5.55 -15.10 -9.05
C LEU A 448 6.96 -15.22 -9.62
N GLY A 449 7.61 -16.33 -9.35
CA GLY A 449 8.90 -16.67 -9.92
C GLY A 449 8.83 -18.01 -10.61
N SER A 450 9.48 -18.12 -11.76
CA SER A 450 9.55 -19.35 -12.56
C SER A 450 11.00 -19.63 -12.94
N THR A 451 11.31 -20.90 -13.20
CA THR A 451 12.59 -21.32 -13.79
C THR A 451 12.62 -21.22 -15.31
N GLY A 452 11.47 -20.94 -15.95
CA GLY A 452 11.32 -20.82 -17.40
C GLY A 452 9.86 -20.57 -17.82
N GLN A 453 9.54 -20.56 -19.12
CA GLN A 453 8.16 -20.26 -19.59
C GLN A 453 7.12 -21.33 -19.22
N HIS A 454 7.53 -22.60 -19.09
CA HIS A 454 6.64 -23.74 -18.87
C HIS A 454 6.92 -24.47 -17.54
N ALA A 455 7.55 -23.79 -16.59
CA ALA A 455 8.23 -24.40 -15.46
C ALA A 455 7.49 -24.23 -14.11
N PRO A 456 7.91 -24.93 -13.04
CA PRO A 456 7.34 -24.78 -11.71
C PRO A 456 7.37 -23.32 -11.25
N VAL A 457 6.23 -22.86 -10.74
CA VAL A 457 6.07 -21.49 -10.24
C VAL A 457 6.12 -21.49 -8.72
N TYR A 458 6.88 -20.55 -8.17
CA TYR A 458 6.80 -20.15 -6.77
C TYR A 458 5.95 -18.88 -6.68
N ARG A 459 5.05 -18.79 -5.71
CA ARG A 459 4.18 -17.62 -5.51
C ARG A 459 4.21 -17.17 -4.05
N CYS A 460 4.33 -15.88 -3.84
CA CYS A 460 4.15 -15.25 -2.53
C CYS A 460 3.43 -13.92 -2.68
N GLU A 461 2.93 -13.39 -1.57
CA GLU A 461 2.45 -12.03 -1.46
C GLU A 461 3.27 -11.28 -0.41
N ALA A 462 3.48 -9.99 -0.63
CA ALA A 462 4.21 -9.14 0.30
C ALA A 462 3.68 -7.71 0.30
N VAL A 463 3.87 -7.02 1.42
CA VAL A 463 3.65 -5.58 1.54
C VAL A 463 4.98 -4.91 1.77
N ILE A 464 5.29 -3.91 0.93
CA ILE A 464 6.52 -3.14 0.97
C ILE A 464 6.18 -1.72 1.46
N ASP A 465 6.77 -1.34 2.59
CA ASP A 465 6.72 0.01 3.15
C ASP A 465 7.96 0.79 2.71
N ALA A 466 7.79 1.70 1.76
CA ALA A 466 8.82 2.62 1.28
C ALA A 466 8.67 4.04 1.88
N THR A 467 8.03 4.18 3.05
CA THR A 467 7.90 5.47 3.75
C THR A 467 9.17 5.90 4.48
N VAL A 468 10.18 5.04 4.53
CA VAL A 468 11.46 5.26 5.21
C VAL A 468 12.62 5.07 4.25
N GLN A 469 13.79 5.65 4.59
CA GLN A 469 15.02 5.38 3.84
C GLN A 469 15.33 3.88 3.93
N THR A 470 15.42 3.26 2.75
CA THR A 470 15.37 1.80 2.53
C THR A 470 14.00 1.20 2.78
N ALA A 471 13.34 0.77 1.70
CA ALA A 471 12.04 0.13 1.77
C ALA A 471 12.09 -1.17 2.60
N ARG A 472 10.99 -1.48 3.28
CA ARG A 472 10.90 -2.62 4.20
C ARG A 472 9.78 -3.54 3.78
N GLN A 473 10.07 -4.83 3.70
CA GLN A 473 9.03 -5.85 3.65
C GLN A 473 8.38 -5.97 5.03
N VAL A 474 7.16 -5.46 5.19
CA VAL A 474 6.41 -5.46 6.46
C VAL A 474 5.45 -6.64 6.60
N PHE A 475 5.13 -7.29 5.49
CA PHE A 475 4.31 -8.49 5.44
C PHE A 475 4.85 -9.43 4.35
N PHE A 476 4.75 -10.73 4.59
CA PHE A 476 5.13 -11.77 3.65
C PHE A 476 4.38 -13.06 3.93
N ARG A 477 3.85 -13.66 2.88
CA ARG A 477 3.19 -14.97 2.94
C ARG A 477 3.49 -15.77 1.69
N GLU A 478 3.96 -17.00 1.89
CA GLU A 478 4.09 -17.96 0.79
C GLU A 478 2.71 -18.54 0.44
N LEU A 479 2.38 -18.56 -0.84
CA LEU A 479 1.13 -19.13 -1.33
C LEU A 479 1.42 -20.53 -1.84
N MET A 480 0.92 -21.55 -1.13
CA MET A 480 1.08 -22.94 -1.58
C MET A 480 0.29 -23.17 -2.87
N ASN A 481 0.90 -23.90 -3.82
CA ASN A 481 0.27 -24.33 -5.08
C ASN A 481 -1.05 -25.05 -4.79
N GLY A 482 -2.16 -24.33 -4.92
CA GLY A 482 -3.50 -24.79 -4.58
C GLY A 482 -4.44 -23.66 -4.15
N LYS A 483 -3.93 -22.54 -3.63
CA LYS A 483 -4.77 -21.42 -3.19
C LYS A 483 -4.59 -20.17 -4.07
N GLN A 484 -5.67 -19.83 -4.76
CA GLN A 484 -6.05 -18.52 -5.29
C GLN A 484 -5.74 -18.11 -6.74
N LEU A 485 -4.81 -18.71 -7.49
CA LEU A 485 -4.70 -18.47 -8.95
C LEU A 485 -4.23 -19.74 -9.66
N GLN A 486 -4.95 -20.21 -10.68
CA GLN A 486 -4.46 -21.34 -11.46
C GLN A 486 -3.31 -20.88 -12.38
N PRO A 487 -2.24 -21.67 -12.53
CA PRO A 487 -1.10 -21.33 -13.40
C PRO A 487 -1.46 -21.06 -14.87
N TYR A 488 -2.66 -21.46 -15.31
CA TYR A 488 -3.10 -21.33 -16.69
C TYR A 488 -3.66 -19.94 -17.04
N GLU A 489 -3.95 -19.09 -16.04
CA GLU A 489 -4.49 -17.74 -16.26
C GLU A 489 -3.39 -16.67 -16.39
N ILE A 490 -2.16 -16.98 -15.97
CA ILE A 490 -1.00 -16.08 -16.04
C ILE A 490 0.01 -16.68 -17.03
N SER A 491 -0.07 -16.24 -18.28
CA SER A 491 0.93 -16.59 -19.28
C SER A 491 2.15 -15.68 -19.13
N PHE A 492 3.35 -16.26 -19.07
CA PHE A 492 4.62 -15.54 -19.20
C PHE A 492 4.92 -15.12 -20.65
N SER A 493 3.92 -15.19 -21.54
CA SER A 493 4.02 -14.68 -22.91
C SER A 493 3.62 -13.19 -22.95
N PRO A 494 4.40 -12.35 -23.65
CA PRO A 494 4.13 -10.91 -23.78
C PRO A 494 2.85 -10.58 -24.54
#